data_AF-A0A5K1GNA4-F1
#
_entry.id   AF-A0A5K1GNA4-F1
#
_cell.length_a   1.000
_cell.length_b   1.000
_cell.length_c   1.000
_cell.angle_alpha   90.00
_cell.angle_beta   90.00
_cell.angle_gamma   90.00
#
_symmetry.space_group_name_H-M   'P 1'
#
loop_
_entity.id
_entity.type
_entity.pdbx_description
1 polymer ?
#
loop_
_entity_poly.entity_id
_entity_poly.type
_entity_poly.pdbx_seq_one_letter_code
_entity_poly.pdbx_strand_id
1 'polypeptide(L)'
;DVNLTKWVAFSIVGNRFTNLNCVITGDPRNVEYLLKTRFSSFPKGDYFRDVLRDFLGDGIFNADGALWRSQKKTVSMAFHSANFRKITASIVGDLFSSRLLPLLDAYANNDVAFDLQ
;
A
#
# COMPACT_ATOMS: atom_id res chain seq x y z
N ASP A 1 -13.21 34.53 8.38
CA ASP A 1 -13.50 34.38 6.94
C ASP A 1 -12.41 33.62 6.21
N VAL A 2 -12.77 32.37 5.88
CA VAL A 2 -12.41 31.57 4.71
C VAL A 2 -11.15 31.99 3.93
N ASN A 3 -10.12 31.15 3.96
CA ASN A 3 -9.56 30.58 2.73
C ASN A 3 -8.62 29.40 3.03
N LEU A 4 -9.23 28.23 3.08
CA LEU A 4 -8.60 26.92 3.09
C LEU A 4 -7.95 26.64 1.72
N THR A 5 -6.80 25.97 1.78
CA THR A 5 -6.32 24.96 0.81
C THR A 5 -5.88 25.40 -0.59
N LYS A 6 -4.58 25.71 -0.71
CA LYS A 6 -3.80 25.45 -1.93
C LYS A 6 -3.37 23.97 -1.95
N TRP A 7 -4.26 23.06 -2.34
CA TRP A 7 -3.86 21.74 -2.82
C TRP A 7 -3.36 21.90 -4.26
N VAL A 8 -2.09 22.23 -4.44
CA VAL A 8 -1.51 22.41 -5.77
C VAL A 8 -1.23 21.03 -6.37
N ALA A 9 -1.88 20.72 -7.49
CA ALA A 9 -1.50 19.59 -8.33
C ALA A 9 -0.16 19.93 -9.02
N PHE A 10 0.93 19.27 -8.64
CA PHE A 10 2.22 19.41 -9.32
C PHE A 10 2.26 18.48 -10.53
N SER A 11 1.97 18.99 -11.72
CA SER A 11 2.23 18.26 -12.96
C SER A 11 3.73 18.32 -13.27
N ILE A 12 4.47 17.25 -12.97
CA ILE A 12 5.85 17.07 -13.48
C ILE A 12 5.73 16.43 -14.86
N VAL A 13 5.59 17.26 -15.89
CA VAL A 13 5.66 16.77 -17.27
C VAL A 13 7.12 16.55 -17.65
N GLY A 14 7.55 15.28 -17.55
CA GLY A 14 8.71 14.71 -18.27
C GLY A 14 10.09 15.05 -17.69
N ASN A 15 10.76 14.04 -17.13
CA ASN A 15 12.21 14.03 -17.02
C ASN A 15 12.80 13.66 -18.40
N ARG A 16 13.83 14.37 -18.89
CA ARG A 16 14.50 14.05 -20.17
C ARG A 16 15.18 12.67 -20.21
N PHE A 17 15.28 11.98 -19.07
CA PHE A 17 15.99 10.70 -18.93
C PHE A 17 15.09 9.45 -19.00
N THR A 18 13.78 9.57 -18.78
CA THR A 18 12.84 8.46 -18.89
C THR A 18 11.69 8.91 -19.77
N ASN A 19 11.35 8.18 -20.83
CA ASN A 19 10.25 8.51 -21.76
C ASN A 19 8.85 8.38 -21.10
N LEU A 20 8.73 8.70 -19.81
CA LEU A 20 7.55 8.54 -18.98
C LEU A 20 6.88 9.90 -18.79
N ASN A 21 5.73 10.08 -19.44
CA ASN A 21 4.82 11.17 -19.15
C ASN A 21 3.99 10.80 -17.90
N CYS A 22 4.31 11.41 -16.76
CA CYS A 22 3.64 11.15 -15.49
C CYS A 22 2.95 12.43 -14.97
N VAL A 23 1.85 12.26 -14.24
CA VAL A 23 1.18 13.35 -13.53
C VAL A 23 1.09 12.96 -12.06
N ILE A 24 1.58 13.83 -11.18
CA ILE A 24 1.57 13.61 -9.72
C ILE A 24 0.54 14.55 -9.10
N THR A 25 -0.32 14.04 -8.22
CA THR A 25 -1.33 14.85 -7.54
C THR A 25 -1.47 14.45 -6.08
N GLY A 26 -1.44 15.44 -5.19
CA GLY A 26 -1.80 15.30 -3.78
C GLY A 26 -3.18 15.90 -3.45
N ASP A 27 -3.90 16.44 -4.44
CA ASP A 27 -5.23 17.01 -4.22
C ASP A 27 -6.24 15.88 -3.88
N PRO A 28 -6.90 15.93 -2.72
CA PRO A 28 -7.84 14.89 -2.30
C PRO A 28 -8.99 14.69 -3.30
N ARG A 29 -9.40 15.73 -4.03
CA ARG A 29 -10.46 15.64 -5.05
C ARG A 29 -10.01 14.79 -6.24
N ASN A 30 -8.76 14.98 -6.68
CA ASN A 30 -8.16 14.18 -7.74
C ASN A 30 -7.97 12.74 -7.24
N VAL A 31 -7.51 12.54 -6.01
CA VAL A 31 -7.34 11.21 -5.41
C VAL A 31 -8.69 10.47 -5.34
N GLU A 32 -9.76 11.12 -4.87
CA GLU A 32 -11.09 10.52 -4.86
C GLU A 32 -11.55 10.20 -6.29
N TYR A 33 -11.35 11.12 -7.23
CA TYR A 33 -11.73 10.90 -8.61
C TYR A 33 -11.02 9.67 -9.22
N LEU A 34 -9.71 9.56 -9.00
CA LEU A 34 -8.87 8.45 -9.49
C LEU A 34 -9.21 7.12 -8.81
N LEU A 35 -9.32 7.11 -7.48
CA LEU A 35 -9.40 5.87 -6.69
C LEU A 35 -10.83 5.38 -6.44
N LYS A 36 -11.84 6.23 -6.63
CA LYS A 36 -13.25 5.92 -6.34
C LYS A 36 -14.17 6.21 -7.51
N THR A 37 -14.24 7.46 -7.98
CA THR A 37 -15.24 7.88 -8.98
C THR A 37 -15.02 7.25 -10.36
N ARG A 38 -13.77 7.22 -10.82
CA ARG A 38 -13.37 6.77 -12.16
C ARG A 38 -12.27 5.71 -12.12
N PHE A 39 -12.27 4.87 -11.09
CA PHE A 39 -11.23 3.84 -10.88
C PHE A 39 -10.94 2.97 -12.11
N SER A 40 -11.98 2.54 -12.84
CA SER A 40 -11.77 1.71 -14.05
C SER A 40 -11.08 2.42 -15.21
N SER A 41 -11.07 3.76 -15.22
CA SER A 41 -10.39 4.56 -16.25
C SER A 41 -8.90 4.74 -15.99
N PHE A 42 -8.42 4.35 -14.80
CA PHE A 42 -7.03 4.47 -14.39
C PHE A 42 -6.49 3.10 -13.96
N PRO A 43 -6.29 2.16 -14.90
CA PRO A 43 -5.59 0.91 -14.60
C PRO A 43 -4.15 1.22 -14.18
N LYS A 44 -3.51 0.30 -13.43
CA LYS A 44 -2.08 0.44 -13.10
C LYS A 44 -1.24 0.44 -14.38
N GLY A 45 -1.68 -0.32 -15.38
CA GLY A 45 -1.09 -0.32 -16.71
C GLY A 45 0.10 -1.27 -16.83
N ASP A 46 0.51 -1.51 -18.07
CA ASP A 46 1.48 -2.56 -18.40
C ASP A 46 2.87 -2.31 -17.77
N TYR A 47 3.28 -1.05 -17.64
CA TYR A 47 4.55 -0.70 -17.01
C TYR A 47 4.66 -1.25 -15.58
N PHE A 48 3.64 -1.02 -14.75
CA PHE A 48 3.63 -1.56 -13.39
C PHE A 48 3.52 -3.08 -13.39
N ARG A 49 2.71 -3.63 -14.31
CA ARG A 49 2.56 -5.08 -14.45
C ARG A 49 3.89 -5.76 -14.71
N ASP A 50 4.67 -5.22 -15.64
CA ASP A 50 5.92 -5.81 -16.10
C ASP A 50 7.03 -5.64 -15.06
N VAL A 51 7.15 -4.47 -14.44
CA VAL A 51 8.17 -4.21 -13.39
C VAL A 51 7.97 -5.11 -12.17
N LEU A 52 6.72 -5.36 -11.78
CA LEU A 52 6.41 -6.14 -10.57
C LEU A 52 6.06 -7.60 -10.86
N ARG A 53 6.07 -8.03 -12.13
CA ARG A 53 5.62 -9.36 -12.52
C ARG A 53 6.40 -10.47 -11.86
N ASP A 54 7.73 -10.37 -11.85
CA ASP A 54 8.59 -11.43 -11.33
C ASP A 54 8.46 -11.57 -9.81
N PHE A 55 8.07 -10.50 -9.12
CA PHE A 55 7.91 -10.49 -7.67
C PHE A 55 6.48 -10.81 -7.20
N LEU A 56 5.47 -10.22 -7.84
CA LEU A 56 4.05 -10.29 -7.42
C LEU A 56 3.17 -11.13 -8.35
N GLY A 57 3.71 -11.61 -9.48
CA GLY A 57 2.96 -12.31 -10.51
C GLY A 57 1.76 -11.51 -10.98
N ASP A 58 0.65 -12.19 -11.23
CA ASP A 58 -0.66 -11.57 -11.53
C ASP A 58 -1.53 -11.44 -10.25
N GLY A 59 -0.88 -11.28 -9.09
CA GLY A 59 -1.53 -11.16 -7.79
C GLY A 59 -2.35 -9.87 -7.63
N ILE A 60 -3.06 -9.74 -6.51
CA ILE A 60 -3.99 -8.63 -6.22
C ILE A 60 -3.36 -7.22 -6.36
N PHE A 61 -2.05 -7.10 -6.18
CA PHE A 61 -1.34 -5.82 -6.35
C PHE A 61 -1.06 -5.50 -7.82
N ASN A 62 -0.94 -6.52 -8.67
CA ASN A 62 -0.57 -6.39 -10.07
C ASN A 62 -1.76 -6.53 -11.04
N ALA A 63 -2.84 -7.17 -10.61
CA ALA A 63 -4.05 -7.34 -11.40
C ALA A 63 -4.80 -6.02 -11.60
N ASP A 64 -5.51 -5.89 -12.71
CA ASP A 64 -6.42 -4.78 -13.02
C ASP A 64 -7.83 -5.27 -13.35
N GLY A 65 -8.78 -4.34 -13.39
CA GLY A 65 -10.15 -4.59 -13.88
C GLY A 65 -10.90 -5.69 -13.11
N ALA A 66 -11.53 -6.60 -13.84
CA ALA A 66 -12.38 -7.66 -13.27
C ALA A 66 -11.59 -8.67 -12.44
N LEU A 67 -10.37 -9.01 -12.87
CA LEU A 67 -9.48 -9.93 -12.14
C LEU A 67 -9.16 -9.37 -10.75
N TRP A 68 -8.75 -8.09 -10.69
CA TRP A 68 -8.50 -7.40 -9.43
C TRP A 68 -9.71 -7.38 -8.52
N ARG A 69 -10.92 -7.09 -9.05
CA ARG A 69 -12.15 -7.07 -8.26
C ARG A 69 -12.46 -8.44 -7.66
N SER A 70 -12.30 -9.50 -8.45
CA SER A 70 -12.51 -10.88 -7.99
C SER A 70 -11.53 -11.25 -6.87
N GLN A 71 -10.23 -11.03 -7.09
CA GLN A 71 -9.18 -11.29 -6.10
C GLN A 71 -9.41 -10.47 -4.82
N LYS A 72 -9.72 -9.18 -4.95
CA LYS A 72 -10.02 -8.30 -3.81
C LYS A 72 -11.22 -8.78 -3.00
N LYS A 73 -12.28 -9.24 -3.66
CA LYS A 73 -13.45 -9.80 -2.97
C LYS A 73 -13.05 -11.05 -2.17
N THR A 74 -12.34 -11.98 -2.79
CA THR A 74 -11.88 -13.22 -2.14
C THR A 74 -10.98 -12.94 -0.96
N VAL A 75 -9.95 -12.10 -1.14
CA VAL A 75 -9.03 -11.68 -0.08
C VAL A 75 -9.80 -10.98 1.04
N SER A 76 -10.68 -10.02 0.73
CA SER A 76 -11.49 -9.34 1.74
C SER A 76 -12.30 -10.32 2.58
N MET A 77 -12.93 -11.33 1.97
CA MET A 77 -13.68 -12.34 2.73
C MET A 77 -12.78 -13.17 3.64
N ALA A 78 -11.61 -13.58 3.18
CA ALA A 78 -10.65 -14.33 3.99
C ALA A 78 -10.19 -13.52 5.22
N PHE A 79 -9.85 -12.24 5.02
CA PHE A 79 -9.43 -11.33 6.09
C PHE A 79 -10.54 -11.03 7.11
N HIS A 80 -11.81 -11.02 6.69
CA HIS A 80 -12.95 -10.83 7.59
C HIS A 80 -13.41 -12.12 8.29
N SER A 81 -12.80 -13.28 7.99
CA SER A 81 -13.15 -14.52 8.66
C SER A 81 -12.70 -14.49 10.13
N ALA A 82 -13.57 -14.98 11.02
CA ALA A 82 -13.25 -15.04 12.46
C ALA A 82 -12.03 -15.92 12.74
N ASN A 83 -11.86 -17.00 11.96
CA ASN A 83 -10.71 -17.89 12.06
C ASN A 83 -9.39 -17.19 11.72
N PHE A 84 -9.35 -16.45 10.59
CA PHE A 84 -8.16 -15.69 10.21
C PHE A 84 -7.77 -14.69 11.29
N ARG A 85 -8.73 -13.88 11.78
CA ARG A 85 -8.47 -12.91 12.86
C ARG A 85 -7.91 -13.58 14.11
N LYS A 86 -8.46 -14.73 14.51
CA LYS A 86 -8.01 -15.48 15.69
C LYS A 86 -6.57 -15.96 15.52
N ILE A 87 -6.26 -16.57 14.37
CA ILE A 87 -4.91 -17.06 14.05
C ILE A 87 -3.91 -15.90 14.01
N THR A 88 -4.24 -14.82 13.31
CA THR A 88 -3.38 -13.63 13.24
C THR A 88 -3.11 -13.04 14.61
N ALA A 89 -4.13 -12.91 15.47
CA ALA A 89 -3.95 -12.40 16.83
C ALA A 89 -3.03 -13.31 17.67
N SER A 90 -3.17 -14.63 17.54
CA SER A 90 -2.27 -15.58 18.21
C SER A 90 -0.83 -15.40 17.72
N ILE A 91 -0.59 -15.46 16.42
CA ILE A 91 0.76 -15.36 15.84
C ILE A 91 1.41 -14.03 16.22
N VAL A 92 0.68 -12.92 16.12
CA VAL A 92 1.20 -11.59 16.47
C VAL A 92 1.53 -11.54 17.97
N GLY A 93 0.65 -12.04 18.83
CA GLY A 93 0.90 -12.12 20.27
C GLY A 93 2.12 -12.98 20.62
N ASP A 94 2.26 -14.13 19.96
CA ASP A 94 3.39 -15.05 20.14
C ASP A 94 4.70 -14.41 19.67
N LEU A 95 4.74 -13.77 18.49
CA LEU A 95 5.92 -13.06 17.98
C LEU A 95 6.30 -11.88 18.88
N PHE A 96 5.31 -11.16 19.38
CA PHE A 96 5.52 -10.06 20.30
C PHE A 96 6.19 -10.54 21.58
N SER A 97 5.63 -11.59 22.20
CA SER A 97 6.09 -12.11 23.48
C SER A 97 7.42 -12.87 23.40
N SER A 98 7.64 -13.61 22.32
CA SER A 98 8.82 -14.47 22.15
C SER A 98 10.01 -13.79 21.48
N ARG A 99 9.79 -12.73 20.69
CA ARG A 99 10.86 -12.08 19.91
C ARG A 99 10.98 -10.59 20.21
N LEU A 100 9.90 -9.83 20.05
CA LEU A 100 10.00 -8.38 20.14
C LEU A 100 10.28 -7.91 21.57
N LEU A 101 9.52 -8.38 22.57
CA LEU A 101 9.73 -8.00 23.97
C LEU A 101 11.14 -8.35 24.49
N PRO A 102 11.66 -9.57 24.29
CA PRO A 102 13.02 -9.89 24.71
C PRO A 102 14.09 -9.05 24.00
N LEU A 103 13.88 -8.73 22.72
CA LEU A 103 14.78 -7.87 21.97
C LEU A 103 14.80 -6.47 22.59
N LEU A 104 13.63 -5.87 22.81
CA LEU A 104 13.51 -4.55 23.42
C LEU A 104 14.12 -4.50 24.84
N ASP A 105 13.89 -5.55 25.65
CA ASP A 105 14.47 -5.66 26.99
C ASP A 105 15.99 -5.75 26.94
N ALA A 106 16.56 -6.50 25.99
CA ALA A 106 18.00 -6.55 25.78
C ALA A 106 18.58 -5.18 25.42
N TYR A 107 17.96 -4.42 24.52
CA TYR A 107 18.44 -3.08 24.17
C TYR A 107 18.30 -2.09 25.35
N ALA A 108 17.19 -2.16 26.10
CA ALA A 108 16.95 -1.33 27.26
C ALA A 108 17.99 -1.56 28.37
N ASN A 109 18.34 -2.82 28.65
CA ASN A 109 19.31 -3.17 29.69
C ASN A 109 20.75 -2.81 29.32
N ASN A 110 21.06 -2.66 28.03
CA ASN A 110 22.40 -2.31 27.56
C ASN A 110 22.56 -0.83 27.18
N ASP A 111 21.51 0.00 27.38
CA ASP A 111 21.46 1.42 27.00
C ASP A 111 21.86 1.66 25.53
N VAL A 112 21.46 0.73 24.64
CA VAL A 112 21.79 0.76 23.21
C VAL A 112 20.61 1.33 22.43
N ALA A 113 20.85 2.41 21.67
CA ALA A 113 19.88 2.92 20.71
C ALA A 113 19.67 1.91 19.57
N PHE A 114 18.41 1.68 19.19
CA PHE A 114 18.06 0.80 18.08
C PHE A 114 17.01 1.45 17.18
N ASP A 115 17.07 1.12 15.88
CA ASP A 115 16.17 1.65 14.87
C ASP A 115 14.88 0.81 14.80
N LEU A 116 13.74 1.49 14.67
CA LEU A 116 12.41 0.91 14.56
C LEU A 116 11.85 0.98 13.13
N GLN A 117 12.59 1.56 12.19
CA GLN A 117 12.22 1.67 10.76
C GLN A 117 12.69 0.46 9.96
#